data_AF-A0A8T2X929-F1
#
_entry.id   AF-A0A8T2X929-F1
#
_cell.length_a   1.000
_cell.length_b   1.000
_cell.length_c   1.000
_cell.angle_alpha   90.00
_cell.angle_beta   90.00
_cell.angle_gamma   90.00
#
_symmetry.space_group_name_H-M   'P 1'
#
loop_
_entity.id
_entity.type
_entity.pdbx_description
1 polymer ?
#
loop_
_entity_poly.entity_id
_entity_poly.type
_entity_poly.pdbx_seq_one_letter_code
_entity_poly.pdbx_strand_id
1 'polypeptide(L)'
;KLGDPVLRPFLQDVIQFWALSKTLGLVMLTKPQIIPSIFKQVGIPVLLDWSSHFFMLGYYTFLSTYADPVIRPFLTAFPSKMKYEWKRYLEAWKYGSGLDYKL
;
A
#
# COMPACT_ATOMS: atom_id res chain seq x y z
N LYS A 1 -24.75 -1.67 -13.64
CA LYS A 1 -23.93 -0.88 -12.69
C LYS A 1 -22.51 -1.40 -12.79
N LEU A 2 -21.56 -0.58 -13.23
CA LEU A 2 -20.14 -0.93 -13.20
C LEU A 2 -19.69 -0.85 -11.73
N GLY A 3 -19.04 -1.89 -11.23
CA GLY A 3 -18.56 -2.02 -9.85
C GLY A 3 -17.19 -2.70 -9.85
N ASP A 4 -16.93 -3.55 -8.87
CA ASP A 4 -15.64 -4.25 -8.70
C ASP A 4 -15.09 -4.93 -9.97
N PRO A 5 -15.90 -5.59 -10.84
CA PRO A 5 -15.38 -6.23 -12.05
C PRO A 5 -14.72 -5.28 -13.06
N VAL A 6 -15.08 -3.99 -13.03
CA VAL A 6 -14.56 -2.96 -13.94
C VAL A 6 -13.30 -2.32 -13.38
N LEU A 7 -13.19 -2.27 -12.05
CA LEU A 7 -12.01 -1.76 -11.36
C LEU A 7 -10.89 -2.80 -11.27
N ARG A 8 -11.24 -4.10 -11.24
CA ARG A 8 -10.29 -5.20 -11.03
C ARG A 8 -9.01 -5.13 -11.87
N PRO A 9 -9.04 -4.88 -13.20
CA PRO A 9 -7.80 -4.78 -13.99
C PRO A 9 -6.86 -3.70 -13.44
N PHE A 10 -7.38 -2.55 -13.02
CA PHE A 10 -6.59 -1.46 -12.45
C PHE A 10 -6.05 -1.80 -11.06
N LEU A 11 -6.82 -2.53 -10.24
CA LEU A 11 -6.39 -2.94 -8.89
C LEU A 11 -5.22 -3.94 -8.93
N GLN A 12 -5.09 -4.68 -10.04
CA GLN A 12 -3.99 -5.63 -10.24
C GLN A 12 -2.68 -4.95 -10.65
N ASP A 13 -2.75 -3.73 -11.19
CA ASP A 13 -1.58 -2.95 -11.57
C ASP A 13 -0.95 -2.19 -10.38
N VAL A 14 -1.62 -2.17 -9.23
CA VAL A 14 -1.11 -1.51 -8.02
C VAL A 14 0.04 -2.32 -7.40
N ILE A 15 1.16 -1.64 -7.16
CA ILE A 15 2.34 -2.25 -6.55
C ILE A 15 2.08 -2.60 -5.08
N GLN A 16 2.42 -3.83 -4.69
CA GLN A 16 2.31 -4.30 -3.29
C GLN A 16 3.62 -4.13 -2.52
N PHE A 17 3.52 -3.73 -1.25
CA PHE A 17 4.68 -3.48 -0.39
C PHE A 17 5.66 -4.65 -0.31
N TRP A 18 5.17 -5.87 0.00
CA TRP A 18 6.02 -7.04 0.21
C TRP A 18 6.73 -7.48 -1.07
N ALA A 19 6.03 -7.47 -2.20
CA ALA A 19 6.59 -7.81 -3.50
C ALA A 19 7.68 -6.81 -3.91
N LEU A 20 7.39 -5.51 -3.77
CA LEU A 20 8.35 -4.44 -4.06
C LEU A 20 9.58 -4.52 -3.15
N SER A 21 9.38 -4.66 -1.84
CA SER A 21 10.47 -4.76 -0.86
C SER A 21 11.39 -5.94 -1.16
N LYS A 22 10.82 -7.10 -1.50
CA LYS A 22 11.60 -8.29 -1.87
C LYS A 22 12.43 -8.05 -3.13
N THR A 23 11.85 -7.45 -4.17
CA THR A 23 12.58 -7.14 -5.39
C THR A 23 13.70 -6.14 -5.14
N LEU A 24 13.43 -5.05 -4.41
CA LEU A 24 14.44 -4.04 -4.09
C LEU A 24 15.57 -4.62 -3.25
N GLY A 25 15.25 -5.34 -2.17
CA GLY A 25 16.25 -5.97 -1.31
C GLY A 25 17.10 -6.99 -2.07
N LEU A 26 16.48 -7.82 -2.92
CA LEU A 26 17.21 -8.79 -3.73
C LEU A 26 18.16 -8.10 -4.72
N VAL A 27 17.71 -7.02 -5.36
CA VAL A 27 18.54 -6.24 -6.29
C VAL A 27 19.70 -5.56 -5.55
N MET A 28 19.48 -5.01 -4.36
CA MET A 28 20.53 -4.43 -3.53
C MET A 28 21.60 -5.46 -3.13
N LEU A 29 21.19 -6.70 -2.83
CA LEU A 29 22.11 -7.79 -2.47
C LEU A 29 22.87 -8.37 -3.68
N THR A 30 22.18 -8.55 -4.81
CA THR A 30 22.74 -9.25 -5.98
C THR A 30 23.45 -8.33 -6.96
N LYS A 31 23.10 -7.03 -6.98
CA LYS A 31 23.64 -6.04 -7.91
C LYS A 31 23.94 -4.69 -7.23
N PRO A 32 24.70 -4.65 -6.13
CA PRO A 32 24.97 -3.40 -5.39
C PRO A 32 25.63 -2.31 -6.25
N GLN A 33 26.36 -2.67 -7.31
CA GLN A 33 27.02 -1.75 -8.23
C GLN A 33 26.05 -0.81 -8.96
N ILE A 34 24.75 -1.12 -9.03
CA ILE A 34 23.78 -0.24 -9.68
C ILE A 34 23.39 0.94 -8.79
N ILE A 35 23.58 0.84 -7.47
CA ILE A 35 23.11 1.84 -6.51
C ILE A 35 23.73 3.22 -6.83
N PRO A 36 25.05 3.38 -7.00
CA PRO A 36 25.62 4.67 -7.41
C PRO A 36 25.04 5.22 -8.73
N SER A 37 24.73 4.34 -9.69
CA SER A 37 24.14 4.75 -10.97
C SER A 37 22.73 5.31 -10.82
N ILE A 38 21.92 4.71 -9.92
CA ILE A 38 20.57 5.19 -9.58
C ILE A 38 20.68 6.59 -8.98
N PHE A 39 21.53 6.77 -7.97
CA PHE A 39 21.73 8.08 -7.34
C PHE A 39 22.17 9.15 -8.35
N LYS A 40 23.05 8.79 -9.30
CA LYS A 40 23.49 9.71 -10.36
C LYS A 40 22.37 10.06 -11.35
N GLN A 41 21.50 9.10 -11.68
CA GLN A 41 20.46 9.28 -12.69
C GLN A 41 19.23 10.02 -12.16
N VAL A 42 18.73 9.67 -10.97
CA VAL A 42 17.50 10.25 -10.43
C VAL A 42 17.74 11.36 -9.41
N GLY A 43 18.91 11.39 -8.76
CA GLY A 43 19.24 12.37 -7.73
C GLY A 43 18.63 12.06 -6.36
N ILE A 44 19.25 12.62 -5.32
CA ILE A 44 18.83 12.44 -3.91
C ILE A 44 17.40 12.95 -3.63
N PRO A 45 16.99 14.15 -4.10
CA PRO A 45 15.66 14.67 -3.78
C PRO A 45 14.52 13.75 -4.25
N VAL A 46 14.64 13.18 -5.45
CA VAL A 46 13.66 12.25 -6.02
C VAL A 46 13.60 10.96 -5.21
N LEU A 47 14.75 10.44 -4.76
CA LEU A 47 14.80 9.24 -3.93
C LEU A 47 14.14 9.45 -2.56
N LEU A 48 14.29 10.62 -1.94
CA LEU A 48 13.64 10.94 -0.68
C LEU A 48 12.13 11.02 -0.81
N ASP A 49 11.65 11.68 -1.88
CA ASP A 49 10.22 11.75 -2.20
C ASP A 49 9.63 10.35 -2.44
N TRP A 50 10.26 9.55 -3.30
CA TRP A 50 9.86 8.16 -3.53
C TRP A 50 9.90 7.31 -2.26
N SER A 51 10.90 7.53 -1.39
CA SER A 51 11.00 6.83 -0.10
C SER A 51 9.79 7.12 0.79
N SER A 52 9.33 8.37 0.85
CA SER A 52 8.10 8.75 1.57
C SER A 52 6.89 7.95 1.08
N HIS A 53 6.71 7.84 -0.24
CA HIS A 53 5.65 7.03 -0.84
C HIS A 53 5.79 5.55 -0.50
N PHE A 54 7.01 5.00 -0.54
CA PHE A 54 7.29 3.62 -0.15
C PHE A 54 6.96 3.36 1.33
N PHE A 55 7.31 4.29 2.22
CA PHE A 55 6.94 4.21 3.64
C PHE A 55 5.42 4.25 3.84
N MET A 56 4.70 5.13 3.12
CA MET A 56 3.24 5.19 3.19
C MET A 56 2.58 3.90 2.69
N LEU A 57 3.11 3.29 1.61
CA LEU A 57 2.64 1.99 1.13
C LEU A 57 2.81 0.91 2.21
N GLY A 58 3.96 0.89 2.89
CA GLY A 58 4.22 0.00 4.04
C GLY A 58 3.27 0.27 5.22
N TYR A 59 3.05 1.54 5.54
CA TYR A 59 2.14 1.95 6.62
C TYR A 59 0.69 1.51 6.34
N TYR A 60 0.18 1.74 5.13
CA TYR A 60 -1.16 1.32 4.75
C TYR A 60 -1.28 -0.20 4.72
N THR A 61 -0.25 -0.91 4.25
CA THR A 61 -0.19 -2.38 4.30
C THR A 61 -0.27 -2.88 5.74
N PHE A 62 0.48 -2.26 6.66
CA PHE A 62 0.45 -2.59 8.08
C PHE A 62 -0.93 -2.34 8.68
N LEU A 63 -1.50 -1.15 8.47
CA LEU A 63 -2.84 -0.81 8.97
C LEU A 63 -3.91 -1.78 8.45
N SER A 64 -3.90 -2.09 7.15
CA SER A 64 -4.86 -3.02 6.57
C SER A 64 -4.68 -4.46 7.03
N THR A 65 -3.44 -4.90 7.28
CA THR A 65 -3.15 -6.30 7.64
C THR A 65 -3.33 -6.56 9.13
N TYR A 66 -2.95 -5.60 9.98
CA TYR A 66 -2.86 -5.81 11.43
C TYR A 66 -3.84 -4.94 12.22
N ALA A 67 -4.09 -3.68 11.81
CA ALA A 67 -4.97 -2.79 12.56
C ALA A 67 -6.46 -2.99 12.21
N ASP A 68 -6.81 -3.13 10.92
CA ASP A 68 -8.19 -3.34 10.47
C ASP A 68 -8.85 -4.53 11.19
N PRO A 69 -8.27 -5.76 11.22
CA PRO A 69 -8.91 -6.90 11.86
C PRO A 69 -9.15 -6.71 13.36
N VAL A 70 -8.33 -5.89 14.02
CA VAL A 70 -8.48 -5.55 15.44
C VAL A 70 -9.59 -4.52 15.64
N ILE A 71 -9.70 -3.51 14.77
CA ILE A 71 -10.67 -2.41 14.91
C ILE A 71 -12.08 -2.84 14.48
N ARG A 72 -12.18 -3.64 13.41
CA ARG A 72 -13.44 -3.97 12.73
C ARG A 72 -14.53 -4.57 13.62
N PRO A 73 -14.25 -5.46 14.59
CA PRO A 73 -15.26 -5.99 15.51
C PRO A 73 -15.90 -4.90 16.39
N PHE A 74 -15.13 -3.91 16.83
CA PHE A 74 -15.59 -2.85 17.72
C PHE A 74 -16.53 -1.86 17.01
N LEU A 75 -16.46 -1.75 15.68
CA LEU A 75 -17.33 -0.87 14.88
C LEU A 75 -18.82 -1.24 14.98
N THR A 76 -19.14 -2.44 15.46
CA THR A 76 -20.54 -2.87 15.65
C THR A 76 -21.25 -2.08 16.74
N ALA A 77 -20.51 -1.58 17.74
CA ALA A 77 -21.04 -0.78 18.84
C ALA A 77 -21.22 0.71 18.51
N PHE A 78 -20.76 1.17 17.34
CA PHE A 78 -20.75 2.58 16.99
C PHE A 78 -22.10 3.05 16.40
N PRO A 79 -22.47 4.32 16.62
CA PRO A 79 -23.59 4.94 15.90
C PRO A 79 -23.41 4.86 14.38
N SER A 80 -24.52 4.81 13.63
CA SER A 80 -24.54 4.55 12.19
C SER A 80 -23.60 5.44 11.36
N LYS A 81 -23.57 6.75 11.65
CA LYS A 81 -22.68 7.71 10.98
C LYS A 81 -21.20 7.38 11.21
N MET A 82 -20.82 7.22 12.47
CA MET A 82 -19.43 6.92 12.86
C MET A 82 -18.98 5.57 12.30
N LYS A 83 -19.86 4.57 12.35
CA LYS A 83 -19.61 3.25 11.74
C LYS A 83 -19.33 3.35 10.24
N TYR A 84 -20.08 4.19 9.52
CA TYR A 84 -19.86 4.43 8.09
C TYR A 84 -18.50 5.09 7.83
N GLU A 85 -18.17 6.15 8.57
CA GLU A 85 -16.89 6.87 8.42
C GLU A 85 -15.70 5.93 8.68
N TRP A 86 -15.73 5.15 9.76
CA TRP A 86 -14.70 4.16 10.04
C TRP A 86 -14.59 3.10 8.95
N LYS A 87 -15.72 2.63 8.42
CA LYS A 87 -15.69 1.71 7.27
C LYS A 87 -15.05 2.36 6.03
N ARG A 88 -15.13 3.68 5.83
CA ARG A 88 -14.40 4.38 4.75
C ARG A 88 -12.90 4.39 5.00
N TYR A 89 -12.46 4.68 6.22
CA TYR A 89 -11.04 4.67 6.55
C TYR A 89 -10.41 3.29 6.41
N LEU A 90 -11.08 2.24 6.93
CA LEU A 90 -10.62 0.87 6.79
C LEU A 90 -10.49 0.44 5.32
N GLU A 91 -11.47 0.81 4.49
CA GLU A 91 -11.37 0.55 3.05
C GLU A 91 -10.24 1.36 2.40
N ALA A 92 -10.06 2.63 2.75
CA ALA A 92 -8.96 3.45 2.23
C ALA A 92 -7.59 2.83 2.54
N TRP A 93 -7.41 2.20 3.71
CA TRP A 93 -6.18 1.46 4.01
C TRP A 93 -5.98 0.26 3.09
N LYS A 94 -7.05 -0.49 2.81
CA LYS A 94 -7.01 -1.66 1.93
C LYS A 94 -6.73 -1.28 0.46
N TYR A 95 -7.44 -0.29 -0.06
CA TYR A 95 -7.22 0.23 -1.43
C TYR A 95 -5.84 0.87 -1.56
N GLY A 96 -5.42 1.70 -0.59
CA GLY A 96 -4.12 2.36 -0.61
C GLY A 96 -2.92 1.43 -0.41
N SER A 97 -3.13 0.18 0.02
CA SER A 97 -2.08 -0.85 0.13
C SER A 97 -2.04 -1.83 -1.04
N GLY A 98 -2.98 -1.77 -1.98
CA GLY A 98 -3.09 -2.73 -3.09
C GLY A 98 -3.48 -4.15 -2.66
N LEU A 99 -4.06 -4.31 -1.46
CA LEU A 99 -4.51 -5.62 -0.92
C LEU A 99 -5.92 -6.02 -1.39
N ASP A 100 -6.46 -5.25 -2.32
CA ASP A 100 -7.76 -5.35 -2.97
C ASP A 100 -7.71 -5.98 -4.37
N TYR A 101 -6.52 -6.34 -4.86
CA TYR A 101 -6.26 -6.98 -6.16
C TYR A 101 -7.05 -8.27 -6.48
N LYS A 102 -7.75 -8.85 -5.50
CA LYS A 102 -8.61 -10.05 -5.61
C LYS A 102 -10.11 -9.77 -5.52
N LEU A 103 -10.52 -8.52 -5.26
CA LEU A 103 -11.94 -8.13 -5.19
C LEU A 103 -12.63 -8.35 -6.55
#